data_AF-A0A7H8TQC9-F1
#
_entry.id   AF-A0A7H8TQC9-F1
#
_cell.length_a   1.000
_cell.length_b   1.000
_cell.length_c   1.000
_cell.angle_alpha   90.00
_cell.angle_beta   90.00
_cell.angle_gamma   90.00
#
_symmetry.space_group_name_H-M   'P 1'
#
loop_
_entity.id
_entity.type
_entity.pdbx_description
1 polymer ?
#
loop_
_entity_poly.entity_id
_entity_poly.type
_entity_poly.pdbx_seq_one_letter_code
_entity_poly.pdbx_strand_id
1 'polypeptide(L)'
;MTAMSGQVWVSLISVGGVVLGGLLSYLVQHRTQLSAERAEQQRQQITLSEARRAEQLALLERFIDVGAAAERAAFSRPDEWNETQDWYLTTQDVMNRLWVAERLIRIQFPLPVHNSARAYSLDLNRTVWEGLPDGESVRDYLENNRLAFLDAARSVMG
;
A
#
# COMPACT_ATOMS: atom_id res chain seq x y z
N MET A 1 39.16 -54.35 -47.52
CA MET A 1 38.07 -53.34 -47.44
C MET A 1 37.29 -53.41 -46.12
N THR A 2 37.89 -53.89 -45.01
CA THR A 2 37.21 -54.10 -43.72
C THR A 2 37.50 -53.03 -42.66
N ALA A 3 38.50 -52.16 -42.88
CA ALA A 3 38.87 -51.09 -41.94
C ALA A 3 37.99 -49.83 -42.08
N MET A 4 37.45 -49.56 -43.27
CA MET A 4 36.63 -48.36 -43.54
C MET A 4 35.23 -48.44 -42.93
N SER A 5 34.68 -49.64 -42.67
CA SER A 5 33.34 -49.81 -42.08
C SER A 5 33.30 -49.49 -40.59
N GLY A 6 34.37 -49.79 -39.83
CA GLY A 6 34.46 -49.48 -38.40
C GLY A 6 34.59 -47.98 -38.10
N GLN A 7 35.31 -47.25 -38.95
CA GLN A 7 35.57 -45.81 -38.76
C GLN A 7 34.35 -44.93 -39.07
N VAL A 8 33.48 -45.37 -39.98
CA VAL A 8 32.18 -44.74 -40.28
C VAL A 8 31.21 -44.95 -39.12
N TRP A 9 31.20 -46.15 -38.51
CA TRP A 9 30.35 -46.47 -37.36
C TRP A 9 30.72 -45.68 -36.09
N VAL A 10 32.03 -45.52 -35.81
CA VAL A 10 32.49 -44.70 -34.67
C VAL A 10 32.15 -43.22 -34.87
N SER A 11 32.29 -42.70 -36.10
CA SER A 11 31.92 -41.32 -36.43
C SER A 11 30.40 -41.09 -36.31
N LEU A 12 29.56 -42.04 -36.71
CA LEU A 12 28.11 -41.96 -36.56
C LEU A 12 27.66 -41.97 -35.09
N ILE A 13 28.29 -42.80 -34.26
CA ILE A 13 28.04 -42.84 -32.81
C ILE A 13 28.50 -41.53 -32.15
N SER A 14 29.64 -40.97 -32.57
CA SER A 14 30.17 -39.69 -32.10
C SER A 14 29.28 -38.50 -32.48
N VAL A 15 28.82 -38.42 -33.73
CA VAL A 15 27.93 -37.35 -34.19
C VAL A 15 26.55 -37.48 -33.53
N GLY A 16 26.04 -38.71 -33.38
CA GLY A 16 24.79 -38.97 -32.65
C GLY A 16 24.86 -38.52 -31.19
N GLY A 17 25.99 -38.76 -30.50
CA GLY A 17 26.22 -38.30 -29.13
C GLY A 17 26.24 -36.77 -29.00
N VAL A 18 26.88 -36.06 -29.94
CA VAL A 18 26.93 -34.58 -29.92
C VAL A 18 25.56 -33.97 -30.22
N VAL A 19 24.81 -34.52 -31.17
CA VAL A 19 23.45 -34.04 -31.48
C VAL A 19 22.51 -34.26 -30.30
N LEU A 20 22.56 -35.43 -29.66
CA LEU A 20 21.77 -35.72 -28.46
C LEU A 20 22.18 -34.84 -27.27
N GLY A 21 23.48 -34.66 -27.04
CA GLY A 21 24.01 -33.78 -25.98
C GLY A 21 23.66 -32.31 -26.20
N GLY A 22 23.71 -31.84 -27.45
CA GLY A 22 23.30 -30.49 -27.84
C GLY A 22 21.80 -30.27 -27.68
N LEU A 23 20.96 -31.24 -28.08
CA LEU A 23 19.51 -31.16 -27.92
C LEU A 23 19.09 -31.17 -26.44
N LEU A 24 19.69 -32.04 -25.63
CA LEU A 24 19.45 -32.08 -24.18
C LEU A 24 19.91 -30.78 -23.51
N SER A 25 21.09 -30.26 -23.88
CA SER A 25 21.59 -28.98 -23.35
C SER A 25 20.66 -27.82 -23.71
N TYR A 26 20.18 -27.76 -24.95
CA TYR A 26 19.21 -26.77 -25.40
C TYR A 26 17.91 -26.84 -24.61
N LEU A 27 17.36 -28.05 -24.40
CA LEU A 27 16.11 -28.23 -23.64
C LEU A 27 16.26 -27.82 -22.16
N VAL A 28 17.39 -28.16 -21.53
CA VAL A 28 17.68 -27.75 -20.14
C VAL A 28 17.86 -26.24 -20.04
N GLN A 29 18.60 -25.63 -20.97
CA GLN A 29 18.79 -24.17 -21.01
C GLN A 29 17.47 -23.45 -21.23
N HIS A 30 16.66 -23.91 -22.18
CA HIS A 30 15.36 -23.30 -22.47
C HIS A 30 14.41 -23.37 -21.26
N ARG A 31 14.36 -24.51 -20.56
CA ARG A 31 13.55 -24.62 -19.33
C ARG A 31 14.11 -23.79 -18.18
N THR A 32 15.42 -23.70 -18.05
CA THR A 32 16.08 -22.85 -17.06
C THR A 32 15.75 -21.38 -17.31
N GLN A 33 15.80 -20.92 -18.56
CA GLN A 33 15.43 -19.55 -18.96
C GLN A 33 13.98 -19.23 -18.63
N LEU A 34 13.02 -20.09 -19.02
CA LEU A 34 11.61 -19.91 -18.68
C LEU A 34 11.36 -19.90 -17.16
N SER A 35 12.10 -20.71 -16.41
CA SER A 35 12.01 -20.71 -14.94
C SER A 35 12.59 -19.44 -14.32
N ALA A 36 13.68 -18.91 -14.89
CA ALA A 36 14.31 -17.68 -14.46
C ALA A 36 13.41 -16.47 -14.74
N GLU A 37 12.79 -16.41 -15.92
CA GLU A 37 11.81 -15.38 -16.28
C GLU A 37 10.61 -15.37 -15.32
N ARG A 38 10.06 -16.55 -14.98
CA ARG A 38 8.96 -16.65 -14.00
C ARG A 38 9.40 -16.24 -12.60
N ALA A 39 10.59 -16.65 -12.15
CA ALA A 39 11.11 -16.26 -10.86
C ALA A 39 11.38 -14.75 -10.79
N GLU A 40 11.82 -14.13 -11.88
CA GLU A 40 12.02 -12.70 -11.99
C GLU A 40 10.70 -11.94 -11.98
N GLN A 41 9.69 -12.39 -12.73
CA GLN A 41 8.33 -11.84 -12.69
C GLN A 41 7.72 -11.93 -11.28
N GLN A 42 7.88 -13.07 -10.60
CA GLN A 42 7.42 -13.23 -9.21
C GLN A 42 8.15 -12.26 -8.26
N ARG A 43 9.47 -12.11 -8.40
CA ARG A 43 10.24 -11.14 -7.60
C ARG A 43 9.77 -9.71 -7.85
N GLN A 44 9.56 -9.33 -9.10
CA GLN A 44 9.03 -8.00 -9.45
C GLN A 44 7.65 -7.77 -8.83
N GLN A 45 6.75 -8.76 -8.88
CA GLN A 45 5.43 -8.68 -8.25
C GLN A 45 5.52 -8.54 -6.73
N ILE A 46 6.41 -9.30 -6.08
CA ILE A 46 6.67 -9.19 -4.64
C ILE A 46 7.16 -7.78 -4.31
N THR A 47 8.17 -7.28 -5.02
CA THR A 47 8.69 -5.92 -4.81
C THR A 47 7.63 -4.84 -5.01
N LEU A 48 6.78 -4.96 -6.04
CA LEU A 48 5.66 -4.02 -6.26
C LEU A 48 4.61 -4.11 -5.14
N SER A 49 4.31 -5.31 -4.66
CA SER A 49 3.36 -5.51 -3.55
C SER A 49 3.90 -4.94 -2.22
N GLU A 50 5.20 -5.11 -1.96
CA GLU A 50 5.89 -4.56 -0.79
C GLU A 50 5.94 -3.04 -0.85
N ALA A 51 6.28 -2.46 -2.01
CA ALA A 51 6.27 -1.02 -2.22
C ALA A 51 4.88 -0.42 -1.99
N ARG A 52 3.82 -1.05 -2.54
CA ARG A 52 2.44 -0.62 -2.32
C ARG A 52 2.05 -0.70 -0.85
N ARG A 53 2.46 -1.75 -0.13
CA ARG A 53 2.19 -1.90 1.31
C ARG A 53 2.87 -0.79 2.13
N ALA A 54 4.11 -0.44 1.80
CA ALA A 54 4.83 0.66 2.45
C ALA A 54 4.16 2.02 2.18
N GLU A 55 3.75 2.28 0.94
CA GLU A 55 3.00 3.49 0.59
C GLU A 55 1.65 3.58 1.33
N GLN A 56 0.93 2.46 1.41
CA GLN A 56 -0.32 2.37 2.17
C GLN A 56 -0.09 2.67 3.66
N LEU A 57 0.92 2.06 4.28
CA LEU A 57 1.24 2.32 5.68
C LEU A 57 1.58 3.79 5.93
N ALA A 58 2.38 4.41 5.06
CA ALA A 58 2.73 5.83 5.17
C ALA A 58 1.50 6.75 5.02
N LEU A 59 0.54 6.39 4.19
CA LEU A 59 -0.71 7.14 4.06
C LEU A 59 -1.61 7.00 5.28
N LEU A 60 -1.69 5.80 5.87
CA LEU A 60 -2.42 5.59 7.13
C LEU A 60 -1.80 6.38 8.28
N GLU A 61 -0.47 6.32 8.42
CA GLU A 61 0.28 7.10 9.40
C GLU A 61 -0.01 8.59 9.25
N ARG A 62 0.09 9.12 8.02
CA ARG A 62 -0.21 10.53 7.74
C ARG A 62 -1.65 10.92 8.08
N PHE A 63 -2.62 10.06 7.77
CA PHE A 63 -4.02 10.32 8.10
C PHE A 63 -4.25 10.32 9.61
N ILE A 64 -3.65 9.37 10.33
CA ILE A 64 -3.71 9.28 11.80
C ILE A 64 -3.09 10.53 12.44
N ASP A 65 -1.90 10.93 11.98
CA ASP A 65 -1.19 12.10 12.52
C ASP A 65 -1.98 13.39 12.35
N VAL A 66 -2.54 13.60 11.15
CA VAL A 66 -3.32 14.81 10.88
C VAL A 66 -4.70 14.75 11.56
N GLY A 67 -5.30 13.56 11.69
CA GLY A 67 -6.50 13.34 12.51
C GLY A 67 -6.25 13.72 13.97
N ALA A 68 -5.15 13.25 14.56
CA ALA A 68 -4.76 13.60 15.93
C ALA A 68 -4.43 15.09 16.11
N ALA A 69 -3.95 15.77 15.06
CA ALA A 69 -3.80 17.22 15.07
C ALA A 69 -5.16 17.93 15.08
N ALA A 70 -6.13 17.43 14.32
CA ALA A 70 -7.49 17.97 14.31
C ALA A 70 -8.21 17.72 15.65
N GLU A 71 -8.04 16.55 16.27
CA GLU A 71 -8.53 16.27 17.63
C GLU A 71 -7.99 17.29 18.65
N ARG A 72 -6.68 17.60 18.57
CA ARG A 72 -6.06 18.61 19.44
C ARG A 72 -6.62 20.00 19.19
N ALA A 73 -6.84 20.37 17.93
CA ALA A 73 -7.44 21.66 17.57
C ALA A 73 -8.87 21.80 18.11
N ALA A 74 -9.66 20.72 18.04
CA ALA A 74 -10.98 20.64 18.66
C ALA A 74 -10.92 20.79 20.19
N PHE A 75 -9.96 20.10 20.84
CA PHE A 75 -9.80 20.20 22.29
C PHE A 75 -9.38 21.61 22.74
N SER A 76 -8.51 22.27 21.98
CA SER A 76 -8.03 23.63 22.28
C SER A 76 -8.92 24.72 21.69
N ARG A 77 -10.13 24.39 21.23
CA ARG A 77 -11.06 25.34 20.60
C ARG A 77 -11.47 26.41 21.63
N PRO A 78 -11.24 27.71 21.34
CA PRO A 78 -11.76 28.78 22.19
C PRO A 78 -13.28 28.93 22.01
N ASP A 79 -13.97 29.45 23.03
CA ASP A 79 -15.43 29.66 22.99
C ASP A 79 -15.85 30.59 21.85
N GLU A 80 -15.05 31.63 21.60
CA GLU A 80 -15.20 32.57 20.50
C GLU A 80 -13.92 32.62 19.69
N TRP A 81 -14.05 32.56 18.35
CA TRP A 81 -12.94 32.73 17.43
C TRP A 81 -13.35 33.53 16.20
N ASN A 82 -12.35 34.03 15.48
CA ASN A 82 -12.51 34.68 14.18
C ASN A 82 -11.41 34.24 13.22
N GLU A 83 -11.53 34.62 11.95
CA GLU A 83 -10.65 34.15 10.89
C GLU A 83 -9.21 34.69 10.95
N THR A 84 -8.92 35.68 11.80
CA THR A 84 -7.58 36.27 11.93
C THR A 84 -6.81 35.74 13.14
N GLN A 85 -7.47 34.98 14.02
CA GLN A 85 -6.82 34.38 15.19
C GLN A 85 -5.89 33.22 14.81
N ASP A 86 -4.79 33.09 15.55
CA ASP A 86 -3.79 32.02 15.34
C ASP A 86 -4.40 30.62 15.41
N TRP A 87 -5.35 30.40 16.33
CA TRP A 87 -6.06 29.11 16.42
C TRP A 87 -6.78 28.80 15.11
N TYR A 88 -7.49 29.76 14.51
CA TYR A 88 -8.20 29.53 13.25
C TYR A 88 -7.25 29.21 12.10
N LEU A 89 -6.19 30.00 11.93
CA LEU A 89 -5.24 29.83 10.83
C LEU A 89 -4.51 28.48 10.91
N THR A 90 -4.06 28.11 12.12
CA THR A 90 -3.39 26.82 12.35
C THR A 90 -4.37 25.64 12.19
N THR A 91 -5.59 25.78 12.69
CA THR A 91 -6.64 24.76 12.56
C THR A 91 -7.06 24.59 11.10
N GLN A 92 -7.18 25.68 10.35
CA GLN A 92 -7.51 25.64 8.93
C GLN A 92 -6.45 24.87 8.12
N ASP A 93 -5.16 25.09 8.40
CA ASP A 93 -4.08 24.30 7.78
C ASP A 93 -4.21 22.80 8.11
N VAL A 94 -4.44 22.46 9.38
CA VAL A 94 -4.66 21.08 9.82
C VAL A 94 -5.85 20.44 9.11
N MET A 95 -6.99 21.13 9.04
CA MET A 95 -8.20 20.63 8.38
C MET A 95 -8.03 20.46 6.87
N ASN A 96 -7.28 21.37 6.21
CA ASN A 96 -6.91 21.23 4.80
C ASN A 96 -6.03 19.99 4.57
N ARG A 97 -5.05 19.75 5.44
CA ARG A 97 -4.20 18.55 5.37
C ARG A 97 -5.02 17.28 5.62
N LEU A 98 -6.00 17.32 6.52
CA LEU A 98 -6.88 16.18 6.81
C LEU A 98 -7.69 15.82 5.57
N TRP A 99 -8.27 16.82 4.92
CA TRP A 99 -9.02 16.66 3.68
C TRP A 99 -8.19 16.07 2.54
N VAL A 100 -6.93 16.51 2.39
CA VAL A 100 -6.00 15.91 1.42
C VAL A 100 -5.71 14.45 1.77
N ALA A 101 -5.42 14.15 3.04
CA ALA A 101 -5.13 12.79 3.48
C ALA A 101 -6.34 11.84 3.25
N GLU A 102 -7.56 12.27 3.58
CA GLU A 102 -8.81 11.53 3.34
C GLU A 102 -8.98 11.15 1.86
N ARG A 103 -8.63 12.05 0.94
CA ARG A 103 -8.70 11.78 -0.51
C ARG A 103 -7.64 10.84 -1.00
N LEU A 104 -6.44 10.89 -0.42
CA LEU A 104 -5.41 9.89 -0.72
C LEU A 104 -5.85 8.51 -0.22
N ILE A 105 -6.54 8.42 0.91
CA ILE A 105 -7.18 7.18 1.36
C ILE A 105 -8.19 6.70 0.30
N ARG A 106 -9.04 7.57 -0.24
CA ARG A 106 -9.99 7.22 -1.31
C ARG A 106 -9.33 6.64 -2.55
N ILE A 107 -8.14 7.11 -2.90
CA ILE A 107 -7.41 6.68 -4.10
C ILE A 107 -6.77 5.31 -3.89
N GLN A 108 -6.17 5.08 -2.72
CA GLN A 108 -5.25 3.95 -2.50
C GLN A 108 -5.88 2.77 -1.74
N PHE A 109 -7.05 2.97 -1.14
CA PHE A 109 -7.71 1.97 -0.31
C PHE A 109 -9.11 1.59 -0.82
N PRO A 110 -9.60 0.39 -0.47
CA PRO A 110 -10.97 -0.01 -0.74
C PRO A 110 -12.00 0.94 -0.11
N LEU A 111 -13.19 1.02 -0.73
CA LEU A 111 -14.28 1.89 -0.28
C LEU A 111 -14.64 1.78 1.22
N PRO A 112 -14.64 0.60 1.87
CA PRO A 112 -14.91 0.52 3.31
C PRO A 112 -13.93 1.34 4.18
N VAL A 113 -12.64 1.37 3.81
CA VAL A 113 -11.63 2.18 4.51
C VAL A 113 -11.86 3.67 4.26
N HIS A 114 -12.18 4.03 3.02
CA HIS A 114 -12.53 5.41 2.70
C HIS A 114 -13.79 5.88 3.44
N ASN A 115 -14.85 5.08 3.48
CA ASN A 115 -16.11 5.45 4.11
C ASN A 115 -15.94 5.70 5.62
N SER A 116 -15.17 4.86 6.30
CA SER A 116 -14.84 5.05 7.72
C SER A 116 -13.92 6.25 7.95
N ALA A 117 -12.89 6.44 7.12
CA ALA A 117 -12.05 7.65 7.17
C ALA A 117 -12.86 8.93 6.94
N ARG A 118 -13.82 8.88 6.02
CA ARG A 118 -14.70 10.00 5.68
C ARG A 118 -15.66 10.33 6.84
N ALA A 119 -16.27 9.32 7.44
CA ALA A 119 -17.12 9.50 8.63
C ALA A 119 -16.33 10.16 9.76
N TYR A 120 -15.12 9.65 10.03
CA TYR A 120 -14.24 10.23 11.03
C TYR A 120 -13.83 11.68 10.72
N SER A 121 -13.47 11.97 9.47
CA SER A 121 -13.09 13.33 9.04
C SER A 121 -14.26 14.33 9.14
N LEU A 122 -15.48 13.88 8.86
CA LEU A 122 -16.69 14.70 8.97
C LEU A 122 -16.98 15.05 10.42
N ASP A 123 -16.89 14.09 11.33
CA ASP A 123 -17.07 14.32 12.75
C ASP A 123 -15.99 15.24 13.32
N LEU A 124 -14.72 15.06 12.91
CA LEU A 124 -13.65 15.99 13.25
C LEU A 124 -13.96 17.40 12.77
N ASN A 125 -14.36 17.57 11.51
CA ASN A 125 -14.70 18.89 10.97
C ASN A 125 -15.83 19.56 11.77
N ARG A 126 -16.88 18.79 12.08
CA ARG A 126 -17.98 19.30 12.90
C ARG A 126 -17.49 19.73 14.27
N THR A 127 -16.77 18.84 14.96
CA THR A 127 -16.28 19.05 16.33
C THR A 127 -15.32 20.23 16.42
N VAL A 128 -14.45 20.41 15.43
CA VAL A 128 -13.49 21.51 15.37
C VAL A 128 -14.18 22.86 15.18
N TRP A 129 -15.14 22.97 14.26
CA TRP A 129 -15.72 24.27 13.93
C TRP A 129 -16.95 24.62 14.78
N GLU A 130 -17.85 23.66 14.95
CA GLU A 130 -19.11 23.84 15.68
C GLU A 130 -18.93 23.64 17.19
N GLY A 131 -17.91 22.90 17.62
CA GLY A 131 -17.75 22.46 19.00
C GLY A 131 -18.69 21.29 19.34
N LEU A 132 -18.65 20.86 20.60
CA LEU A 132 -19.59 19.90 21.17
C LEU A 132 -20.45 20.57 22.25
N PRO A 133 -21.63 20.00 22.57
CA PRO A 133 -22.40 20.43 23.73
C PRO A 133 -21.58 20.36 25.03
N ASP A 134 -21.91 21.22 25.99
CA ASP A 134 -21.25 21.25 27.29
C ASP A 134 -21.31 19.88 27.99
N GLY A 135 -20.14 19.42 28.46
CA GLY A 135 -20.01 18.14 29.16
C GLY A 135 -19.75 16.94 28.26
N GLU A 136 -19.79 17.09 26.93
CA GLU A 136 -19.34 16.05 26.00
C GLU A 136 -17.82 16.09 25.82
N SER A 137 -17.18 14.92 25.95
CA SER A 137 -15.76 14.73 25.71
C SER A 137 -15.50 14.58 24.21
N VAL A 138 -14.64 15.44 23.65
CA VAL A 138 -14.16 15.32 22.26
C VAL A 138 -13.64 13.92 21.96
N ARG A 139 -12.90 13.33 22.90
CA ARG A 139 -12.38 11.96 22.76
C ARG A 139 -13.52 10.96 22.62
N ASP A 140 -14.49 10.99 23.53
CA ASP A 140 -15.54 9.99 23.60
C ASP A 140 -16.49 10.10 22.41
N TYR A 141 -16.77 11.33 21.96
CA TYR A 141 -17.58 11.61 20.76
C TYR A 141 -16.92 11.01 19.50
N LEU A 142 -15.61 11.16 19.35
CA LEU A 142 -14.86 10.72 18.17
C LEU A 142 -14.47 9.24 18.18
N GLU A 143 -14.50 8.60 19.36
CA GLU A 143 -13.98 7.25 19.59
C GLU A 143 -14.53 6.23 18.60
N ASN A 144 -15.85 6.21 18.41
CA ASN A 144 -16.51 5.20 17.58
C ASN A 144 -16.04 5.25 16.13
N ASN A 145 -15.99 6.45 15.54
CA ASN A 145 -15.56 6.61 14.14
C ASN A 145 -14.04 6.43 13.98
N ARG A 146 -13.26 6.82 14.99
CA ARG A 146 -11.82 6.55 15.02
C ARG A 146 -11.54 5.04 15.02
N LEU A 147 -12.19 4.28 15.90
CA LEU A 147 -12.04 2.83 15.97
C LEU A 147 -12.54 2.14 14.69
N ALA A 148 -13.69 2.56 14.16
CA ALA A 148 -14.21 2.02 12.90
C ALA A 148 -13.23 2.22 11.73
N PHE A 149 -12.55 3.36 11.67
CA PHE A 149 -11.49 3.59 10.69
C PHE A 149 -10.29 2.66 10.90
N LEU A 150 -9.80 2.53 12.14
CA LEU A 150 -8.66 1.67 12.46
C LEU A 150 -8.96 0.19 12.18
N ASP A 151 -10.16 -0.28 12.48
CA ASP A 151 -10.61 -1.63 12.19
C ASP A 151 -10.72 -1.89 10.68
N ALA A 152 -11.27 -0.93 9.92
CA ALA A 152 -11.31 -1.01 8.46
C ALA A 152 -9.90 -1.03 7.86
N ALA A 153 -8.99 -0.17 8.33
CA ALA A 153 -7.60 -0.16 7.90
C ALA A 153 -6.88 -1.48 8.24
N ARG A 154 -7.10 -2.03 9.44
CA ARG A 154 -6.53 -3.32 9.86
C ARG A 154 -6.99 -4.46 8.94
N SER A 155 -8.25 -4.45 8.50
CA SER A 155 -8.80 -5.50 7.64
C SER A 155 -8.13 -5.63 6.27
N VAL A 156 -7.48 -4.57 5.79
CA VAL A 156 -6.80 -4.54 4.48
C VAL A 156 -5.28 -4.61 4.57
N MET A 157 -4.71 -4.34 5.76
CA MET A 157 -3.26 -4.39 6.01
C MET A 157 -2.78 -5.74 6.55
N GLY A 158 -3.72 -6.58 7.03
CA GLY A 158 -3.51 -7.91 7.59
C GLY A 158 -3.14 -8.96 6.55
#